data_AF-A0A7Y4SMB3-F1
#
_entry.id   AF-A0A7Y4SMB3-F1
#
_cell.length_a   1.000
_cell.length_b   1.000
_cell.length_c   1.000
_cell.angle_alpha   90.00
_cell.angle_beta   90.00
_cell.angle_gamma   90.00
#
_symmetry.space_group_name_H-M   'P 1'
#
loop_
_entity.id
_entity.type
_entity.pdbx_description
1 polymer ?
#
loop_
_entity_poly.entity_id
_entity_poly.type
_entity_poly.pdbx_seq_one_letter_code
_entity_poly.pdbx_strand_id
1 'polypeptide(L)'
;MHSLRLDYTDRAVLWTSQGAVWLAVGLLLVVITGSYYWYLAEETALVAEKIEAARQHTGRERMGKEKLTEELKTFRADIKESQTVLGQLTIPWDPLFIAVEQVGGRHIDRIALMAIHPDVGEQRVVIEGRSADFDVLMDFVTQLAEFDIIRHAYLSRHQREDKDRDKPVRFSIVAEWNVRS
;
A
#
# COMPACT_ATOMS: atom_id res chain seq x y z
N MET A 1 -64.13 12.37 -72.15
CA MET A 1 -62.72 12.05 -71.88
C MET A 1 -61.96 12.17 -73.20
N HIS A 2 -61.22 13.26 -73.39
CA HIS A 2 -60.28 13.42 -74.50
C HIS A 2 -59.03 14.10 -73.95
N SER A 3 -57.89 13.46 -74.19
CA SER A 3 -56.59 13.75 -73.62
C SER A 3 -56.02 15.05 -74.18
N LEU A 4 -55.70 15.98 -73.29
CA LEU A 4 -54.86 17.14 -73.62
C LEU A 4 -53.44 16.63 -73.89
N ARG A 5 -53.12 16.48 -75.17
CA ARG A 5 -51.75 16.42 -75.67
C ARG A 5 -51.07 17.76 -75.35
N LEU A 6 -50.08 17.72 -74.47
CA LEU A 6 -49.02 18.72 -74.46
C LEU A 6 -47.89 18.16 -75.31
N ASP A 7 -47.83 18.66 -76.53
CA ASP A 7 -46.71 18.51 -77.45
C ASP A 7 -45.44 18.98 -76.72
N TYR A 8 -44.50 18.06 -76.56
CA TYR A 8 -43.17 18.36 -76.03
C TYR A 8 -42.39 18.98 -77.19
N THR A 9 -42.66 20.25 -77.49
CA THR A 9 -41.90 20.96 -78.51
C THR A 9 -40.50 21.17 -77.99
N ASP A 10 -39.59 20.40 -78.59
CA ASP A 10 -38.14 20.54 -78.57
C ASP A 10 -37.72 21.99 -78.36
N ARG A 11 -37.37 22.30 -77.11
CA ARG A 11 -36.57 23.48 -76.84
C ARG A 11 -35.14 23.09 -77.17
N ALA A 12 -34.81 23.18 -78.46
CA ALA A 12 -33.44 23.18 -78.92
C ALA A 12 -32.71 24.25 -78.12
N VAL A 13 -31.98 23.81 -77.09
CA VAL A 13 -31.12 24.65 -76.29
C VAL A 13 -30.07 25.14 -77.25
N LEU A 14 -30.24 26.37 -77.74
CA LEU A 14 -29.19 27.11 -78.45
C LEU A 14 -28.08 27.31 -77.42
N TRP A 15 -27.23 26.31 -77.34
CA TRP A 15 -26.04 26.31 -76.53
C TRP A 15 -25.17 27.42 -77.10
N THR A 16 -25.18 28.57 -76.44
CA THR A 16 -24.18 29.60 -76.66
C THR A 16 -22.83 28.89 -76.55
N SER A 17 -22.05 28.84 -77.64
CA SER A 17 -20.79 28.11 -77.71
C SER A 17 -19.82 28.49 -76.58
N GLN A 18 -19.94 29.73 -76.09
CA GLN A 18 -19.21 30.23 -74.93
C GLN A 18 -19.59 29.49 -73.63
N GLY A 19 -20.86 29.13 -73.43
CA GLY A 19 -21.32 28.37 -72.27
C GLY A 19 -20.80 26.94 -72.24
N ALA A 20 -20.73 26.29 -73.41
CA ALA A 20 -20.10 24.96 -73.52
C ALA A 20 -18.59 25.02 -73.23
N VAL A 21 -17.91 26.08 -73.67
CA VAL A 21 -16.49 26.31 -73.37
C VAL A 21 -16.26 26.51 -71.87
N TRP A 22 -17.07 27.33 -71.20
CA TRP A 22 -16.98 27.51 -69.75
C TRP A 22 -17.25 26.22 -68.96
N LEU A 23 -18.20 25.39 -69.42
CA LEU A 23 -18.47 24.08 -68.81
C LEU A 23 -17.28 23.13 -68.95
N ALA A 24 -16.67 23.08 -70.14
CA ALA A 24 -15.50 22.26 -70.40
C ALA A 24 -14.29 22.72 -69.55
N VAL A 25 -14.08 24.03 -69.39
CA VAL A 25 -13.02 24.60 -68.54
C VAL A 25 -13.27 24.27 -67.07
N GLY A 26 -14.50 24.39 -66.58
CA GLY A 26 -14.85 24.02 -65.21
C GLY A 26 -14.64 22.53 -64.95
N LEU A 27 -15.02 21.68 -65.91
CA LEU A 27 -14.82 20.23 -65.81
C LEU A 27 -13.32 19.87 -65.80
N LEU A 28 -12.51 20.52 -66.64
CA LEU A 28 -11.06 20.36 -66.65
C LEU A 28 -10.43 20.76 -65.31
N LEU A 29 -10.87 21.88 -64.73
CA LEU A 29 -10.41 22.33 -63.41
C LEU A 29 -10.74 21.32 -62.31
N VAL A 30 -11.94 20.75 -62.31
CA VAL A 30 -12.34 19.71 -61.36
C VAL A 30 -11.49 18.44 -61.53
N VAL A 31 -11.24 18.02 -62.77
CA VAL A 31 -10.42 16.84 -63.06
C VAL A 31 -8.97 17.05 -62.65
N ILE A 32 -8.38 18.22 -62.93
CA ILE A 32 -7.01 18.58 -62.55
C ILE A 32 -6.86 18.67 -61.03
N THR A 33 -7.83 19.28 -60.35
CA THR A 33 -7.79 19.41 -58.88
C THR A 33 -7.99 18.03 -58.23
N GLY A 34 -8.88 17.22 -58.79
CA GLY A 34 -9.12 15.85 -58.34
C GLY A 34 -7.88 14.97 -58.45
N SER A 35 -7.18 14.98 -59.59
CA SER A 35 -5.98 14.16 -59.78
C SER A 35 -4.84 14.52 -58.83
N TYR A 36 -4.74 15.79 -58.41
CA TYR A 36 -3.76 16.23 -57.40
C TYR A 36 -4.01 15.60 -56.02
N TYR A 37 -5.27 15.40 -55.64
CA TYR A 37 -5.64 14.73 -54.38
C TYR A 37 -5.31 13.24 -54.38
N TRP A 38 -5.42 12.57 -55.53
CA TRP A 38 -5.07 11.15 -55.64
C TRP A 38 -3.56 10.92 -55.49
N TYR A 39 -2.71 11.86 -55.91
CA TYR A 39 -1.25 11.73 -55.79
C TYR A 39 -0.70 12.03 -54.39
N LEU A 40 -1.43 12.82 -53.58
CA LEU A 40 -1.03 13.17 -52.20
C LEU A 40 -1.56 12.19 -51.13
N ALA A 41 -2.51 11.33 -51.48
CA ALA A 41 -3.10 10.39 -50.53
C ALA A 41 -2.12 9.28 -50.11
N GLU A 42 -1.12 8.98 -50.94
CA GLU A 42 -0.22 7.84 -50.75
C GLU A 42 0.84 8.06 -49.65
N GLU A 43 1.22 9.31 -49.37
CA GLU A 43 2.16 9.64 -48.28
C GLU A 43 1.52 9.57 -46.89
N THR A 44 0.20 9.79 -46.79
CA THR A 44 -0.49 9.81 -45.49
C THR A 44 -0.67 8.42 -44.89
N ALA A 45 -0.79 7.39 -45.73
CA ALA A 45 -0.99 6.01 -45.30
C ALA A 45 0.23 5.48 -44.53
N LEU A 46 1.44 5.77 -45.02
CA LEU A 46 2.69 5.33 -44.39
C LEU A 46 2.97 6.05 -43.07
N VAL A 47 2.58 7.32 -42.95
CA VAL A 47 2.74 8.09 -41.71
C VAL A 47 1.71 7.66 -40.67
N ALA A 48 0.46 7.40 -41.08
CA ALA A 48 -0.58 6.87 -40.20
C ALA A 48 -0.21 5.49 -39.63
N GLU A 49 0.31 4.59 -40.47
CA GLU A 49 0.75 3.25 -40.05
C GLU A 49 1.90 3.33 -39.02
N LYS A 50 2.87 4.23 -39.22
CA LYS A 50 3.96 4.44 -38.26
C LYS A 50 3.47 5.00 -36.93
N ILE A 51 2.46 5.86 -36.94
CA ILE A 51 1.86 6.42 -35.71
C ILE A 51 1.09 5.33 -34.95
N GLU A 52 0.37 4.46 -35.65
CA GLU A 52 -0.35 3.34 -35.03
C GLU A 52 0.61 2.30 -34.44
N ALA A 53 1.68 1.93 -35.18
CA ALA A 53 2.70 1.03 -34.67
C ALA A 53 3.39 1.60 -33.42
N ALA A 54 3.77 2.88 -33.43
CA ALA A 54 4.37 3.54 -32.27
C ALA A 54 3.41 3.62 -31.06
N ARG A 55 2.12 3.82 -31.30
CA ARG A 55 1.08 3.82 -30.24
C ARG A 55 0.88 2.43 -29.63
N GLN A 56 0.89 1.37 -30.43
CA GLN A 56 0.71 0.00 -29.93
C GLN A 56 1.88 -0.44 -29.05
N HIS A 57 3.12 -0.14 -29.44
CA HIS A 57 4.30 -0.43 -28.62
C HIS A 57 4.29 0.36 -27.30
N THR A 58 3.98 1.66 -27.35
CA THR A 58 3.90 2.50 -26.15
C THR A 58 2.76 2.07 -25.21
N GLY A 59 1.60 1.66 -25.75
CA GLY A 59 0.46 1.18 -24.96
C GLY A 59 0.75 -0.14 -24.25
N ARG A 60 1.43 -1.07 -24.92
CA ARG A 60 1.78 -2.39 -24.37
C ARG A 60 2.82 -2.28 -23.26
N GLU A 61 3.82 -1.39 -23.40
CA GLU A 61 4.78 -1.11 -22.34
C GLU A 61 4.14 -0.42 -21.12
N ARG A 62 3.20 0.51 -21.34
CA ARG A 62 2.47 1.18 -20.25
C ARG A 62 1.62 0.19 -19.45
N MET A 63 0.84 -0.66 -20.11
CA MET A 63 0.07 -1.72 -19.43
C MET A 63 0.98 -2.69 -18.66
N GLY A 64 2.15 -3.04 -19.20
CA GLY A 64 3.12 -3.90 -18.51
C GLY A 64 3.68 -3.25 -17.23
N LYS A 65 4.06 -1.96 -17.30
CA LYS A 65 4.54 -1.19 -16.14
C LYS A 65 3.44 -0.97 -15.11
N GLU A 66 2.21 -0.72 -15.54
CA GLU A 66 1.05 -0.52 -14.66
C GLU A 66 0.69 -1.82 -13.92
N LYS A 67 0.63 -2.96 -14.62
CA LYS A 67 0.42 -4.28 -13.99
C LYS A 67 1.52 -4.63 -12.99
N LEU A 68 2.78 -4.42 -13.35
CA LEU A 68 3.91 -4.65 -12.44
C LEU A 68 3.84 -3.75 -11.20
N THR A 69 3.41 -2.50 -11.37
CA THR A 69 3.27 -1.56 -10.25
C THR A 69 2.11 -1.95 -9.32
N GLU A 70 0.98 -2.40 -9.87
CA GLU A 70 -0.14 -2.92 -9.09
C GLU A 70 0.24 -4.23 -8.36
N GLU A 71 0.95 -5.14 -9.01
CA GLU A 71 1.43 -6.39 -8.40
C GLU A 71 2.47 -6.14 -7.29
N LEU A 72 3.36 -5.15 -7.45
CA LEU A 72 4.24 -4.71 -6.36
C LEU A 72 3.48 -4.02 -5.23
N LYS A 73 2.40 -3.30 -5.51
CA LYS A 73 1.57 -2.67 -4.47
C LYS A 73 0.78 -3.71 -3.68
N THR A 74 0.18 -4.69 -4.35
CA THR A 74 -0.52 -5.80 -3.68
C THR A 74 0.46 -6.64 -2.86
N PHE A 75 1.63 -6.97 -3.41
CA PHE A 75 2.67 -7.68 -2.67
C PHE A 75 3.19 -6.89 -1.45
N ARG A 76 3.38 -5.57 -1.56
CA ARG A 76 3.71 -4.72 -0.41
C ARG A 76 2.58 -4.63 0.61
N ALA A 77 1.31 -4.64 0.17
CA ALA A 77 0.17 -4.64 1.06
C ALA A 77 0.08 -5.95 1.85
N ASP A 78 0.26 -7.10 1.19
CA ASP A 78 0.31 -8.43 1.82
C ASP A 78 1.47 -8.55 2.83
N ILE A 79 2.64 -7.97 2.52
CA ILE A 79 3.76 -7.91 3.46
C ILE A 79 3.42 -7.01 4.67
N LYS A 80 2.77 -5.87 4.46
CA LYS A 80 2.43 -4.94 5.54
C LYS A 80 1.38 -5.54 6.49
N GLU A 81 0.44 -6.32 5.95
CA GLU A 81 -0.55 -7.05 6.75
C GLU A 81 0.12 -8.16 7.58
N SER A 82 1.05 -8.91 6.98
CA SER A 82 1.83 -9.94 7.67
C SER A 82 2.74 -9.36 8.77
N GLN A 83 3.37 -8.21 8.52
CA GLN A 83 4.21 -7.50 9.50
C GLN A 83 3.39 -6.95 10.69
N THR A 84 2.13 -6.59 10.47
CA THR A 84 1.25 -6.07 11.53
C THR A 84 0.87 -7.19 12.52
N VAL A 85 0.67 -8.42 12.03
CA VAL A 85 0.42 -9.59 12.88
C VAL A 85 1.68 -10.04 13.62
N LEU A 86 2.84 -9.99 12.96
CA LEU A 86 4.14 -10.34 13.57
C LEU A 86 4.61 -9.33 14.62
N GLY A 87 4.36 -8.03 14.41
CA GLY A 87 4.69 -6.98 15.37
C GLY A 87 3.92 -7.09 16.69
N GLN A 88 2.72 -7.70 16.67
CA GLN A 88 1.91 -7.95 17.86
C GLN A 88 2.30 -9.24 18.60
N LEU A 89 3.03 -10.16 17.96
CA LEU A 89 3.45 -11.43 18.56
C LEU A 89 4.91 -11.47 19.02
N THR A 90 5.70 -10.43 18.76
CA THR A 90 7.12 -10.43 19.09
C THR A 90 7.36 -9.87 20.49
N ILE A 91 7.07 -10.69 21.51
CA ILE A 91 7.52 -10.41 22.88
C ILE A 91 9.04 -10.62 22.90
N PRO A 92 9.85 -9.64 23.35
CA PRO A 92 11.29 -9.77 23.42
C PRO A 92 11.69 -10.60 24.65
N TRP A 93 11.34 -11.89 24.66
CA TRP A 93 11.53 -12.78 25.81
C TRP A 93 12.98 -12.88 26.25
N ASP A 94 13.91 -13.03 25.32
CA ASP A 94 15.33 -13.21 25.65
C ASP A 94 15.89 -12.04 26.50
N PRO A 95 15.80 -10.77 26.07
CA PRO A 95 16.31 -9.66 26.89
C PRO A 95 15.49 -9.44 28.17
N LEU A 96 14.19 -9.77 28.18
CA LEU A 96 13.36 -9.66 29.38
C LEU A 96 13.76 -10.69 30.45
N PHE A 97 13.96 -11.95 30.06
CA PHE A 97 14.43 -12.99 30.98
C PHE A 97 15.83 -12.67 31.49
N ILE A 98 16.75 -12.20 30.62
CA ILE A 98 18.08 -11.77 31.06
C ILE A 98 17.99 -10.66 32.11
N ALA A 99 17.13 -9.67 31.92
CA ALA A 99 16.94 -8.60 32.90
C ALA A 99 16.44 -9.15 34.25
N VAL A 100 15.41 -10.00 34.23
CA VAL A 100 14.83 -10.58 35.45
C VAL A 100 15.81 -11.54 36.14
N GLU A 101 16.57 -12.34 35.40
CA GLU A 101 17.56 -13.27 35.95
C GLU A 101 18.77 -12.55 36.55
N GLN A 102 19.23 -11.46 35.93
CA GLN A 102 20.34 -10.67 36.48
C GLN A 102 19.97 -9.98 37.78
N VAL A 103 18.78 -9.40 37.87
CA VAL A 103 18.29 -8.78 39.11
C VAL A 103 17.95 -9.86 40.14
N GLY A 104 17.21 -10.90 39.73
CA GLY A 104 16.81 -12.01 40.59
C GLY A 104 18.00 -12.78 41.17
N GLY A 105 19.06 -12.96 40.37
CA GLY A 105 20.29 -13.61 40.80
C GLY A 105 21.02 -12.89 41.94
N ARG A 106 20.87 -11.56 42.05
CA ARG A 106 21.42 -10.77 43.17
C ARG A 106 20.64 -10.96 44.48
N HIS A 107 19.39 -11.40 44.39
CA HIS A 107 18.48 -11.57 45.52
C HIS A 107 17.93 -13.00 45.62
N ILE A 108 18.64 -14.01 45.11
CA ILE A 108 18.14 -15.39 44.96
C ILE A 108 17.64 -16.02 46.28
N ASP A 109 18.25 -15.64 47.41
CA ASP A 109 17.88 -16.14 48.75
C ASP A 109 16.72 -15.36 49.38
N ARG A 110 16.34 -14.22 48.80
CA ARG A 110 15.36 -13.27 49.37
C ARG A 110 14.17 -12.98 48.46
N ILE A 111 14.26 -13.32 47.18
CA ILE A 111 13.19 -13.14 46.19
C ILE A 111 12.93 -14.47 45.50
N ALA A 112 11.67 -14.91 45.58
CA ALA A 112 11.17 -16.09 44.88
C ALA A 112 10.16 -15.65 43.80
N LEU A 113 10.58 -15.72 42.53
CA LEU A 113 9.70 -15.49 41.39
C LEU A 113 8.79 -16.70 41.18
N MET A 114 7.50 -16.45 40.97
CA MET A 114 6.47 -17.49 40.84
C MET A 114 5.88 -17.55 39.43
N ALA A 115 5.63 -16.40 38.82
CA ALA A 115 5.07 -16.33 37.48
C ALA A 115 5.59 -15.10 36.73
N ILE A 116 5.77 -15.26 35.43
CA ILE A 116 6.05 -14.17 34.51
C ILE A 116 5.09 -14.38 33.35
N HIS A 117 4.17 -13.44 33.14
CA HIS A 117 3.19 -13.53 32.07
C HIS A 117 3.14 -12.24 31.26
N PRO A 118 3.00 -12.35 29.92
CA PRO A 118 2.90 -11.19 29.07
C PRO A 118 1.46 -10.68 29.03
N ASP A 119 1.33 -9.37 29.07
CA ASP A 119 0.15 -8.62 28.68
C ASP A 119 0.41 -8.02 27.29
N VAL A 120 0.10 -8.82 26.26
CA VAL A 120 0.37 -8.50 24.86
C VAL A 120 -0.44 -7.28 24.39
N GLY A 121 -1.61 -7.05 24.99
CA GLY A 121 -2.46 -5.91 24.65
C GLY A 121 -1.83 -4.57 25.01
N GLU A 122 -1.07 -4.53 26.11
CA GLU A 122 -0.49 -3.30 26.65
C GLU A 122 1.04 -3.23 26.58
N GLN A 123 1.70 -4.22 25.96
CA GLN A 123 3.17 -4.32 25.88
C GLN A 123 3.85 -4.33 27.26
N ARG A 124 3.27 -5.08 28.20
CA ARG A 124 3.76 -5.16 29.59
C ARG A 124 3.95 -6.60 30.02
N VAL A 125 4.96 -6.86 30.83
CA VAL A 125 5.11 -8.14 31.54
C VAL A 125 4.69 -7.95 32.98
N VAL A 126 3.90 -8.89 33.47
CA VAL A 126 3.56 -8.98 34.89
C VAL A 126 4.44 -10.07 35.51
N ILE A 127 5.14 -9.68 36.57
CA ILE A 127 6.05 -10.54 37.33
C ILE A 127 5.45 -10.71 38.73
N GLU A 128 5.15 -11.95 39.09
CA GLU A 128 4.59 -12.29 40.40
C GLU A 128 5.59 -13.09 41.21
N GLY A 129 5.64 -12.82 42.51
CA GLY A 129 6.59 -13.48 43.39
C GLY A 129 6.37 -13.22 44.87
N ARG A 130 7.34 -13.67 45.66
CA ARG A 130 7.47 -13.41 47.09
C ARG A 130 8.84 -12.80 47.38
N SER A 131 8.87 -11.81 48.26
CA SER A 131 10.09 -11.18 48.78
C SER A 131 10.15 -11.40 50.29
N ALA A 132 11.36 -11.53 50.83
CA ALA A 132 11.60 -11.62 52.27
C ALA A 132 11.14 -10.34 52.99
N ASP A 133 11.39 -9.18 52.38
CA ASP A 133 11.06 -7.88 52.94
C ASP A 133 10.74 -6.85 51.84
N PHE A 134 10.17 -5.72 52.25
CA PHE A 134 9.75 -4.66 51.34
C PHE A 134 10.94 -3.88 50.76
N ASP A 135 12.04 -3.76 51.50
CA ASP A 135 13.23 -3.01 51.06
C ASP A 135 13.91 -3.74 49.90
N VAL A 136 14.08 -5.07 50.01
CA VAL A 136 14.56 -5.95 48.94
C VAL A 136 13.64 -5.92 47.72
N LEU A 137 12.32 -5.83 47.93
CA LEU A 137 11.37 -5.70 46.82
C LEU A 137 11.54 -4.37 46.08
N MET A 138 11.75 -3.28 46.81
CA MET A 138 11.93 -1.96 46.18
C MET A 138 13.27 -1.85 45.45
N ASP A 139 14.32 -2.43 46.01
CA ASP A 139 15.63 -2.53 45.36
C ASP A 139 15.53 -3.34 44.06
N PHE A 140 14.81 -4.46 44.07
CA PHE A 140 14.53 -5.26 42.88
C PHE A 140 13.78 -4.46 41.80
N VAL A 141 12.72 -3.72 42.15
CA VAL A 141 11.97 -2.90 41.19
C VAL A 141 12.85 -1.80 40.60
N THR A 142 13.67 -1.16 41.43
CA THR A 142 14.56 -0.07 41.01
C THR A 142 15.61 -0.58 40.03
N GLN A 143 16.28 -1.68 40.36
CA GLN A 143 17.28 -2.29 39.48
C GLN A 143 16.68 -2.84 38.19
N LEU A 144 15.45 -3.36 38.23
CA LEU A 144 14.76 -3.82 37.03
C LEU A 144 14.47 -2.66 36.06
N ALA A 145 14.18 -1.47 36.58
CA ALA A 145 13.95 -0.27 35.79
C ALA A 145 15.23 0.32 35.14
N GLU A 146 16.42 -0.11 35.56
CA GLU A 146 17.69 0.34 34.97
C GLU A 146 18.03 -0.33 33.62
N PHE A 147 17.33 -1.40 33.26
CA PHE A 147 17.56 -2.11 32.00
C PHE A 147 16.97 -1.37 30.81
N ASP A 148 17.76 -1.14 29.75
CA ASP A 148 17.33 -0.45 28.52
C ASP A 148 16.08 -1.05 27.83
N ILE A 149 15.84 -2.35 28.01
CA ILE A 149 14.66 -3.03 27.47
C ILE A 149 13.37 -2.65 28.22
N ILE A 150 13.48 -2.25 29.48
CA ILE A 150 12.38 -1.86 30.35
C ILE A 150 12.19 -0.35 30.25
N ARG A 151 11.01 0.08 29.82
CA ARG A 151 10.64 1.50 29.76
C ARG A 151 10.25 2.02 31.15
N HIS A 152 9.41 1.26 31.85
CA HIS A 152 8.98 1.55 33.22
C HIS A 152 8.73 0.25 33.94
N ALA A 153 9.12 0.17 35.21
CA ALA A 153 8.71 -0.91 36.12
C ALA A 153 8.09 -0.31 37.39
N TYR A 154 6.97 -0.88 37.83
CA TYR A 154 6.29 -0.42 39.03
C TYR A 154 5.62 -1.57 39.77
N LEU A 155 5.49 -1.39 41.09
CA LEU A 155 4.82 -2.34 41.96
C LEU A 155 3.29 -2.15 41.86
N SER A 156 2.59 -3.14 41.31
CA SER A 156 1.13 -3.12 41.13
C SER A 156 0.40 -3.60 42.39
N ARG A 157 0.88 -4.66 43.02
CA ARG A 157 0.27 -5.22 44.24
C ARG A 157 1.35 -5.67 45.20
N HIS A 158 1.13 -5.42 46.50
CA HIS A 158 1.88 -6.06 47.56
C HIS A 158 0.92 -6.49 48.67
N GLN A 159 1.18 -7.65 49.28
CA GLN A 159 0.44 -8.14 50.44
C GLN A 159 1.40 -8.87 51.38
N ARG A 160 1.41 -8.47 52.65
CA ARG A 160 2.14 -9.20 53.69
C ARG A 160 1.34 -10.42 54.12
N GLU A 161 2.00 -11.58 54.14
CA GLU A 161 1.40 -12.83 54.56
C GLU A 161 1.65 -13.04 56.06
N ASP A 162 0.81 -12.43 56.91
CA ASP A 162 0.97 -12.44 58.38
C ASP A 162 0.83 -13.82 59.04
N LYS A 163 0.41 -14.83 58.28
CA LYS A 163 0.19 -16.20 58.76
C LYS A 163 1.48 -17.04 58.81
N ASP A 164 2.53 -16.62 58.13
CA ASP A 164 3.79 -17.36 58.04
C ASP A 164 4.85 -16.78 58.99
N ARG A 165 5.77 -17.62 59.50
CA ARG A 165 6.73 -17.20 60.54
C ARG A 165 7.69 -16.13 60.04
N ASP A 166 8.02 -16.18 58.75
CA ASP A 166 8.91 -15.25 58.06
C ASP A 166 8.17 -14.07 57.39
N LYS A 167 6.82 -14.05 57.42
CA LYS A 167 5.96 -12.97 56.89
C LYS A 167 6.36 -12.44 55.49
N PRO A 168 6.52 -13.31 54.47
CA PRO A 168 6.95 -12.87 53.16
C PRO A 168 5.94 -11.90 52.54
N VAL A 169 6.45 -10.97 51.74
CA VAL A 169 5.67 -10.02 50.95
C VAL A 169 5.37 -10.65 49.60
N ARG A 170 4.11 -11.02 49.35
CA ARG A 170 3.66 -11.39 48.01
C ARG A 170 3.55 -10.13 47.17
N PHE A 171 4.09 -10.16 45.96
CA PHE A 171 4.12 -9.00 45.08
C PHE A 171 3.69 -9.33 43.65
N SER A 172 3.24 -8.29 42.94
CA SER A 172 3.04 -8.27 41.50
C SER A 172 3.64 -6.96 40.98
N ILE A 173 4.62 -7.09 40.08
CA ILE A 173 5.33 -6.00 39.41
C ILE A 173 4.86 -5.97 37.97
N VAL A 174 4.62 -4.78 37.44
CA VAL A 174 4.34 -4.58 36.03
C VAL A 174 5.55 -3.86 35.42
N ALA A 175 6.05 -4.40 34.31
CA ALA A 175 7.17 -3.85 33.57
C ALA A 175 6.77 -3.62 32.10
N GLU A 176 6.79 -2.38 31.65
CA GLU A 176 6.57 -1.99 30.25
C GLU A 176 7.86 -2.18 29.45
N TRP A 177 7.81 -2.84 28.30
CA TRP A 177 9.00 -3.05 27.45
C TRP A 177 9.01 -2.14 26.22
N ASN A 178 10.21 -1.82 25.74
CA ASN A 178 10.37 -1.08 24.49
C ASN A 178 10.26 -2.01 23.28
N VAL A 179 9.33 -1.73 22.37
CA VAL A 179 9.35 -2.34 21.03
C VAL A 179 10.44 -1.63 20.22
N ARG A 180 11.51 -2.35 19.90
CA ARG A 180 12.61 -1.85 19.06
C ARG A 180 12.03 -1.58 17.66
N SER A 181 11.95 -0.30 17.26
CA SER A 181 11.53 0.12 15.92
C SER A 181 12.62 -0.12 14.87
#